data_AF-A0A699X0T6-F1
#
_entry.id   AF-A0A699X0T6-F1
#
_cell.length_a   1.000
_cell.length_b   1.000
_cell.length_c   1.000
_cell.angle_alpha   90.00
_cell.angle_beta   90.00
_cell.angle_gamma   90.00
#
_symmetry.space_group_name_H-M   'P 1'
#
loop_
_entity.id
_entity.type
_entity.pdbx_description
1 polymer ?
#
loop_
_entity_poly.entity_id
_entity_poly.type
_entity_poly.pdbx_seq_one_letter_code
_entity_poly.pdbx_strand_id
1 'polypeptide(L)' 'VRVVGEGANAKPEVALLDLEKCRQRLTAYGAAQHDMKQLRRHSSFQPADWKKLVYFYETAFGSPIKGLGR' A
#
# COMPACT_ATOMS: atom_id res chain seq x y z
N VAL A 1 -8.79 11.23 -0.26
CA VAL A 1 -9.70 10.06 -0.15
C VAL A 1 -11.12 10.58 -0.16
N ARG A 2 -12.01 9.94 -0.93
CA ARG A 2 -13.44 10.22 -0.97
C ARG A 2 -14.20 8.94 -0.61
N VAL A 3 -15.35 9.03 0.03
CA VAL A 3 -16.23 7.87 0.25
C VAL A 3 -17.46 8.04 -0.62
N VAL A 4 -17.83 6.97 -1.33
CA VAL A 4 -19.06 6.90 -2.15
C VAL A 4 -19.99 5.83 -1.60
N GLY A 5 -21.30 6.07 -1.69
CA GLY A 5 -22.33 5.20 -1.10
C GLY A 5 -22.48 5.39 0.41
N GLU A 6 -23.43 4.66 1.00
CA GLU A 6 -23.81 4.76 2.41
C GLU A 6 -23.99 3.37 3.05
N GLY A 7 -23.90 3.31 4.38
CA GLY A 7 -24.08 2.07 5.15
C GLY A 7 -23.13 0.95 4.70
N ALA A 8 -23.68 -0.24 4.47
CA ALA A 8 -22.92 -1.41 4.03
C ALA A 8 -22.32 -1.27 2.60
N ASN A 9 -22.80 -0.30 1.81
CA ASN A 9 -22.33 -0.07 0.44
C ASN A 9 -21.27 1.03 0.35
N ALA A 10 -20.85 1.61 1.47
CA ALA A 10 -19.82 2.64 1.49
C ALA A 10 -18.48 2.09 0.97
N LYS A 11 -17.89 2.77 -0.02
CA LYS A 11 -16.61 2.41 -0.63
C LYS A 11 -15.63 3.59 -0.62
N PRO A 12 -14.38 3.40 -0.18
CA PRO A 12 -13.37 4.43 -0.30
C PRO A 12 -12.82 4.49 -1.73
N GLU A 13 -12.81 5.68 -2.31
CA GLU A 13 -12.09 6.03 -3.53
C GLU A 13 -10.80 6.75 -3.15
N VAL A 14 -9.68 6.26 -3.68
CA VAL A 14 -8.35 6.79 -3.43
C VAL A 14 -7.73 7.19 -4.75
N ALA A 15 -7.22 8.42 -4.82
CA ALA A 15 -6.41 8.92 -5.92
C ALA A 15 -4.96 9.07 -5.44
N LEU A 16 -4.01 8.62 -6.27
CA LEU A 16 -2.59 8.89 -6.07
C LEU A 16 -2.27 10.26 -6.67
N LEU A 17 -1.53 11.08 -5.92
CA LEU A 17 -1.13 12.43 -6.29
C LEU A 17 0.40 12.53 -6.24
N ASP A 18 0.96 13.60 -6.80
CA ASP A 18 2.40 13.90 -6.76
C ASP A 18 3.29 12.77 -7.34
N LEU A 19 3.02 12.40 -8.59
CA LEU A 19 3.79 11.37 -9.31
C LEU A 19 5.03 11.94 -10.01
N GLU A 20 5.33 13.23 -9.86
CA GLU A 20 6.44 13.91 -10.55
C GLU A 20 7.82 13.39 -10.12
N LYS A 21 7.91 12.79 -8.92
CA LYS A 21 9.12 12.17 -8.38
C LYS A 21 9.11 10.66 -8.50
N CYS A 22 8.10 10.05 -9.11
CA CYS A 22 8.09 8.63 -9.38
C CYS A 22 9.21 8.28 -10.36
N ARG A 23 10.15 7.43 -9.91
CA ARG A 23 11.26 6.96 -10.73
C ARG A 23 11.05 5.51 -11.11
N GLN A 24 11.34 5.19 -12.36
CA GLN A 24 11.36 3.81 -12.81
C GLN A 24 12.38 3.00 -12.02
N ARG A 25 11.97 1.81 -11.59
CA ARG A 25 12.84 0.81 -10.96
C ARG A 25 12.91 -0.41 -11.87
N LEU A 26 14.02 -1.13 -11.80
CA LEU A 26 14.30 -2.26 -12.69
C LEU A 26 13.29 -3.41 -12.57
N THR A 27 12.65 -3.57 -11.41
CA THR A 27 11.65 -4.62 -11.19
C THR A 27 10.42 -4.07 -10.47
N ALA A 28 9.24 -4.60 -10.82
CA ALA A 28 7.99 -4.29 -10.12
C ALA A 28 8.08 -4.62 -8.63
N TYR A 29 8.75 -5.72 -8.30
CA TYR A 29 9.05 -6.11 -6.92
C TYR A 29 9.88 -5.05 -6.18
N GLY A 30 10.92 -4.50 -6.81
CA GLY A 30 11.76 -3.46 -6.23
C GLY A 30 11.04 -2.11 -6.08
N ALA A 31 10.05 -1.83 -6.93
CA ALA A 31 9.13 -0.70 -6.75
C ALA A 31 8.22 -0.90 -5.55
N ALA A 32 7.47 -2.01 -5.53
CA ALA A 32 6.57 -2.37 -4.44
C ALA A 32 7.27 -2.36 -3.07
N GLN A 33 8.47 -2.95 -2.98
CA GLN A 33 9.22 -2.99 -1.72
C GLN A 33 9.58 -1.59 -1.23
N HIS A 34 9.90 -0.65 -2.12
CA HIS A 34 10.24 0.70 -1.72
C HIS A 34 9.05 1.50 -1.29
N ASP A 35 7.97 1.46 -2.05
CA ASP A 35 6.75 2.19 -1.76
C ASP A 35 6.19 1.72 -0.40
N MET A 36 6.18 0.42 -0.16
CA MET A 36 5.76 -0.15 1.13
C MET A 36 6.69 0.26 2.28
N LYS A 37 8.00 0.29 2.09
CA LYS A 37 8.94 0.76 3.13
C LYS A 37 8.76 2.24 3.45
N GLN A 38 8.57 3.08 2.43
CA GLN A 38 8.27 4.49 2.63
C GLN A 38 6.95 4.67 3.37
N LEU A 39 5.91 3.95 2.95
CA LEU A 39 4.61 3.97 3.62
C LEU A 39 4.72 3.55 5.08
N ARG A 40 5.51 2.50 5.41
CA ARG A 40 5.74 2.11 6.81
C ARG A 40 6.41 3.22 7.63
N ARG A 41 7.38 3.91 7.03
CA ARG A 41 8.14 4.97 7.71
C ARG A 41 7.30 6.22 7.97
N HIS A 42 6.36 6.53 7.08
CA HIS A 42 5.61 7.78 7.11
C HIS A 42 4.13 7.64 7.52
N SER A 43 3.62 6.42 7.67
CA SER A 43 2.26 6.16 8.16
C SER A 43 2.19 6.12 9.69
N SER A 44 1.02 6.45 10.21
CA SER A 44 0.63 6.25 11.61
C SER A 44 0.02 4.86 11.88
N PHE A 45 0.23 3.89 10.98
CA PHE A 45 -0.39 2.58 11.08
C PHE A 45 0.09 1.80 12.29
N GLN A 46 -0.87 1.35 13.09
CA GLN A 46 -0.62 0.42 14.18
C GLN A 46 -0.12 -0.92 13.61
N PRO A 47 0.56 -1.75 14.42
CA PRO A 47 1.06 -3.04 13.95
C PRO A 47 0.00 -3.92 13.28
N ALA A 48 -1.24 -3.91 13.79
CA ALA A 48 -2.35 -4.67 13.23
C ALA A 48 -2.76 -4.16 11.84
N ASP A 49 -2.88 -2.84 11.66
CA ASP A 49 -3.23 -2.22 10.37
C ASP A 49 -2.13 -2.47 9.34
N TRP A 50 -0.87 -2.37 9.75
CA TRP A 50 0.28 -2.68 8.91
C TRP A 50 0.24 -4.12 8.41
N LYS A 51 0.00 -5.08 9.31
CA LYS A 51 -0.11 -6.50 8.97
C LYS A 51 -1.25 -6.76 7.99
N LYS A 52 -2.41 -6.11 8.20
CA LYS A 52 -3.58 -6.23 7.32
C LYS A 52 -3.27 -5.68 5.91
N LEU A 53 -2.60 -4.53 5.82
CA LEU A 53 -2.18 -3.96 4.54
C LEU A 53 -1.21 -4.88 3.80
N VAL A 54 -0.18 -5.39 4.47
CA VAL A 54 0.80 -6.32 3.87
C VAL A 54 0.08 -7.55 3.33
N TYR A 55 -0.80 -8.16 4.12
CA TYR A 55 -1.59 -9.32 3.68
C TYR A 55 -2.38 -9.05 2.38
N PHE A 56 -3.09 -7.93 2.30
CA PHE A 56 -3.86 -7.60 1.09
C PHE A 56 -2.97 -7.31 -0.11
N TYR A 57 -1.81 -6.68 0.11
CA TYR A 57 -0.84 -6.44 -0.95
C TYR A 57 -0.32 -7.77 -1.51
N GLU A 58 0.11 -8.69 -0.65
CA GLU A 58 0.60 -10.01 -1.07
C GLU A 58 -0.48 -10.83 -1.77
N THR A 59 -1.73 -10.72 -1.30
CA THR A 59 -2.88 -11.39 -1.91
C THR A 59 -3.18 -10.85 -3.32
N ALA A 60 -3.10 -9.54 -3.51
CA ALA A 60 -3.36 -8.91 -4.82
C ALA A 60 -2.27 -9.22 -5.85
N PHE A 61 -1.01 -9.32 -5.44
CA PHE A 61 0.13 -9.52 -6.34
C PHE A 61 0.65 -10.97 -6.39
N GLY A 62 0.06 -11.88 -5.60
CA GLY A 62 0.38 -13.31 -5.60
C GLY A 62 1.79 -13.65 -5.13
N SER A 63 2.46 -12.75 -4.41
CA SER A 63 3.84 -12.94 -3.95
C SER A 63 4.16 -12.12 -2.70
N PRO A 64 4.86 -12.71 -1.70
CA PRO A 64 5.34 -11.97 -0.54
C PRO A 64 6.37 -10.90 -0.88
N ILE A 65 6.33 -9.78 -0.17
CA ILE A 65 7.41 -8.76 -0.25
C ILE A 65 8.37 -8.97 0.91
N LYS A 66 9.59 -9.41 0.60
CA LYS A 66 10.66 -9.59 1.58
C LYS A 66 11.01 -8.28 2.28
N GLY A 67 11.23 -8.37 3.58
CA GLY A 67 11.65 -7.23 4.41
C GLY A 67 10.53 -6.29 4.82
N LEU A 68 9.25 -6.72 4.74
CA LEU A 68 8.10 -6.02 5.33
C LEU A 68 7.64 -6.61 6.67
N GLY A 69 8.16 -7.79 7.05
CA GLY A 69 7.90 -8.42 8.36
C GLY A 69 8.94 -8.05 9.41
N ARG A 70 8.47 -7.77 10.63
CA ARG A 70 9.16 -8.12 11.87
C ARG A 70 8.26 -9.08 12.61
#